data_AF-I6B421-F1
#
_entry.id   AF-I6B421-F1
#
_cell.length_a   1.000
_cell.length_b   1.000
_cell.length_c   1.000
_cell.angle_alpha   90.00
_cell.angle_beta   90.00
_cell.angle_gamma   90.00
#
_symmetry.space_group_name_H-M   'P 1'
#
loop_
_entity.id
_entity.type
_entity.pdbx_description
1 polymer ?
#
loop_
_entity_poly.entity_id
_entity_poly.type
_entity_poly.pdbx_seq_one_letter_code
_entity_poly.pdbx_strand_id
1 'polypeptide(L)'
;MSPSIAQKSAREWFLFTIGVKKAEDIIAWTDSVIIEDDKPDARIIDLSTTSPERTDVFVAELERLKEGGDIWKAIGEGLDDVHDFVVAHPEQAERVAQALDSMASWYSEEMPEEFSFISRFCDAFYLARDGIYGGTDAVLADFISHLSRYKK
;
A
#
# COMPACT_ATOMS: atom_id res chain seq x y z
N MET A 1 -21.68 0.32 -6.87
CA MET A 1 -20.50 0.99 -6.28
C MET A 1 -20.05 2.06 -7.25
N SER A 2 -19.92 3.32 -6.82
CA SER A 2 -19.37 4.37 -7.68
C SER A 2 -17.92 3.99 -8.04
N PRO A 3 -17.47 4.16 -9.30
CA PRO A 3 -16.10 3.82 -9.70
C PRO A 3 -15.02 4.49 -8.83
N SER A 4 -15.36 5.59 -8.14
CA SER A 4 -14.46 6.27 -7.21
C SER A 4 -14.22 5.53 -5.90
N ILE A 5 -15.22 4.86 -5.29
CA ILE A 5 -15.01 4.20 -3.99
C ILE A 5 -14.28 2.87 -4.13
N ALA A 6 -14.51 2.12 -5.23
CA ALA A 6 -13.75 0.91 -5.52
C ALA A 6 -12.26 1.22 -5.68
N GLN A 7 -11.93 2.27 -6.46
CA GLN A 7 -10.54 2.70 -6.65
C GLN A 7 -9.91 3.22 -5.35
N LYS A 8 -10.62 4.07 -4.58
CA LYS A 8 -10.14 4.54 -3.27
C LYS A 8 -9.89 3.35 -2.33
N SER A 9 -10.81 2.40 -2.28
CA SER A 9 -10.68 1.19 -1.45
C SER A 9 -9.52 0.30 -1.90
N ALA A 10 -9.24 0.21 -3.20
CA ALA A 10 -8.07 -0.49 -3.72
C ALA A 10 -6.76 0.12 -3.20
N ARG A 11 -6.66 1.45 -3.16
CA ARG A 11 -5.50 2.16 -2.59
C ARG A 11 -5.36 1.93 -1.09
N GLU A 12 -6.47 2.03 -0.35
CA GLU A 12 -6.46 1.81 1.09
C GLU A 12 -6.14 0.35 1.46
N TRP A 13 -6.71 -0.60 0.72
CA TRP A 13 -6.37 -2.02 0.82
C TRP A 13 -4.87 -2.24 0.58
N PHE A 14 -4.31 -1.64 -0.47
CA PHE A 14 -2.89 -1.72 -0.78
C PHE A 14 -2.03 -1.24 0.39
N LEU A 15 -2.24 0.00 0.84
CA LEU A 15 -1.44 0.63 1.89
C LEU A 15 -1.56 -0.11 3.24
N PHE A 16 -2.75 -0.62 3.55
CA PHE A 16 -2.97 -1.43 4.75
C PHE A 16 -2.26 -2.78 4.65
N THR A 17 -2.35 -3.46 3.50
CA THR A 17 -1.78 -4.79 3.28
C THR A 17 -0.25 -4.79 3.38
N ILE A 18 0.41 -3.75 2.86
CA ILE A 18 1.87 -3.60 3.01
C ILE A 18 2.28 -3.03 4.37
N GLY A 19 1.31 -2.67 5.21
CA GLY A 19 1.53 -2.16 6.56
C GLY A 19 2.11 -0.75 6.59
N VAL A 20 1.79 0.07 5.59
CA VAL A 20 2.05 1.52 5.59
C VAL A 20 0.94 2.25 6.37
N LYS A 21 -0.30 1.79 6.22
CA LYS A 21 -1.44 2.25 7.03
C LYS A 21 -1.81 1.23 8.11
N LYS A 22 -2.31 1.74 9.23
CA LYS A 22 -2.87 0.96 10.34
C LYS A 22 -4.39 1.04 10.32
N ALA A 23 -5.04 0.26 11.18
CA ALA A 23 -6.49 0.19 11.23
C ALA A 23 -7.11 1.56 11.57
N GLU A 24 -6.46 2.35 12.41
CA GLU A 24 -6.89 3.70 12.76
C GLU A 24 -6.89 4.64 11.55
N ASP A 25 -5.92 4.49 10.63
CA ASP A 25 -5.88 5.28 9.39
C ASP A 25 -7.02 4.91 8.46
N ILE A 26 -7.41 3.62 8.43
CA ILE A 26 -8.55 3.13 7.65
C ILE A 26 -9.86 3.65 8.24
N ILE A 27 -10.03 3.59 9.57
CA ILE A 27 -11.21 4.13 10.25
C ILE A 27 -11.35 5.63 9.93
N ALA A 28 -10.27 6.41 10.09
CA ALA A 28 -10.28 7.85 9.80
C ALA A 28 -10.66 8.15 8.33
N TRP A 29 -10.18 7.34 7.38
CA TRP A 29 -10.59 7.44 5.99
C TRP A 29 -12.06 7.08 5.78
N THR A 30 -12.57 6.01 6.41
CA THR A 30 -13.99 5.66 6.28
C THR A 30 -14.90 6.72 6.88
N ASP A 31 -14.53 7.34 8.00
CA ASP A 31 -15.25 8.46 8.58
C ASP A 31 -15.32 9.65 7.62
N SER A 32 -14.22 9.98 6.93
CA SER A 32 -14.24 11.07 5.96
C SER A 32 -15.16 10.76 4.78
N VAL A 33 -15.18 9.51 4.30
CA VAL A 33 -16.08 9.08 3.22
C VAL A 33 -17.55 9.14 3.66
N ILE A 34 -17.87 8.74 4.89
CA ILE A 34 -19.23 8.80 5.45
C ILE A 34 -19.74 10.24 5.54
N ILE A 35 -18.87 11.19 5.89
CA ILE A 35 -19.22 12.61 5.96
C ILE A 35 -19.47 13.20 4.57
N GLU A 36 -18.73 12.75 3.56
CA GLU A 36 -18.81 13.28 2.18
C GLU A 36 -19.95 12.68 1.35
N ASP A 37 -20.43 11.48 1.69
CA ASP A 37 -21.45 10.76 0.93
C ASP A 37 -22.81 10.82 1.63
N ASP A 38 -23.84 11.27 0.92
CA ASP A 38 -25.22 11.29 1.43
C ASP A 38 -25.77 9.87 1.68
N LYS A 39 -25.21 8.84 1.03
CA LYS A 39 -25.60 7.43 1.12
C LYS A 39 -24.38 6.50 1.09
N PRO A 40 -23.57 6.47 2.15
CA PRO A 40 -22.36 5.65 2.18
C PRO A 40 -22.69 4.15 2.09
N ASP A 41 -21.79 3.39 1.46
CA ASP A 41 -21.89 1.92 1.43
C ASP A 41 -21.88 1.37 2.86
N ALA A 42 -22.77 0.43 3.18
CA ALA A 42 -22.87 -0.15 4.51
C ALA A 42 -21.53 -0.73 5.00
N ARG A 43 -20.71 -1.28 4.10
CA ARG A 43 -19.38 -1.82 4.43
C ARG A 43 -18.40 -0.73 4.88
N ILE A 44 -18.54 0.50 4.37
CA ILE A 44 -17.73 1.65 4.82
C ILE A 44 -18.12 2.02 6.27
N ILE A 45 -19.41 1.97 6.59
CA ILE A 45 -19.92 2.19 7.96
C ILE A 45 -19.45 1.07 8.91
N ASP A 46 -19.50 -0.18 8.44
CA ASP A 46 -19.02 -1.31 9.24
C ASP A 46 -17.52 -1.18 9.55
N LEU A 47 -16.72 -0.77 8.57
CA LEU A 47 -15.29 -0.52 8.76
C LEU A 47 -15.03 0.62 9.76
N SER A 48 -15.80 1.72 9.72
CA SER A 48 -15.59 2.84 10.65
C SER A 48 -15.93 2.51 12.10
N THR A 49 -16.76 1.49 12.32
CA THR A 49 -17.16 1.01 13.65
C THR A 49 -16.43 -0.27 14.09
N THR A 50 -15.57 -0.82 13.24
CA THR A 50 -14.80 -2.02 13.53
C THR A 50 -13.69 -1.72 14.54
N SER A 51 -13.50 -2.60 15.52
CA SER A 51 -12.39 -2.49 16.48
C SER A 51 -11.04 -2.53 15.75
N PRO A 52 -10.09 -1.61 16.01
CA PRO A 52 -8.78 -1.59 15.36
C PRO A 52 -7.98 -2.90 15.47
N GLU A 53 -8.23 -3.70 16.52
CA GLU A 53 -7.58 -5.00 16.74
C GLU A 53 -8.02 -6.07 15.74
N ARG A 54 -9.16 -5.87 15.05
CA ARG A 54 -9.73 -6.80 14.07
C ARG A 54 -9.14 -6.59 12.67
N THR A 55 -7.82 -6.64 12.54
CA THR A 55 -7.11 -6.43 11.27
C THR A 55 -7.58 -7.39 10.17
N ASP A 56 -8.00 -8.60 10.53
CA ASP A 56 -8.59 -9.59 9.64
C ASP A 56 -9.87 -9.10 8.97
N VAL A 57 -10.72 -8.36 9.70
CA VAL A 57 -11.95 -7.76 9.17
C VAL A 57 -11.62 -6.64 8.21
N PHE A 58 -10.66 -5.78 8.55
CA PHE A 58 -10.20 -4.70 7.66
C PHE A 58 -9.73 -5.25 6.32
N VAL A 59 -8.86 -6.28 6.32
CA VAL A 59 -8.40 -6.91 5.08
C VAL A 59 -9.58 -7.44 4.27
N ALA A 60 -10.47 -8.22 4.89
CA ALA A 60 -11.58 -8.87 4.19
C ALA A 60 -12.59 -7.88 3.59
N GLU A 61 -12.96 -6.84 4.33
CA GLU A 61 -13.92 -5.84 3.82
C GLU A 61 -13.29 -4.91 2.79
N LEU A 62 -12.04 -4.49 2.98
CA LEU A 62 -11.31 -3.73 1.96
C LEU A 62 -11.11 -4.54 0.68
N GLU A 63 -10.87 -5.85 0.79
CA GLU A 63 -10.75 -6.75 -0.36
C GLU A 63 -12.07 -6.86 -1.17
N ARG A 64 -13.22 -6.81 -0.49
CA ARG A 64 -14.53 -6.75 -1.17
C ARG A 64 -14.84 -5.36 -1.72
N LEU A 65 -14.47 -4.31 -1.00
CA LEU A 65 -14.72 -2.94 -1.40
C LEU A 65 -13.86 -2.51 -2.59
N LYS A 66 -12.66 -3.08 -2.77
CA LYS A 66 -11.82 -2.81 -3.94
C LYS A 66 -12.31 -3.49 -5.22
N GLU A 67 -13.33 -4.35 -5.17
CA GLU A 67 -13.82 -5.07 -6.35
C GLU A 67 -14.25 -4.06 -7.45
N GLY A 68 -13.66 -4.21 -8.64
CA GLY A 68 -13.83 -3.28 -9.76
C GLY A 68 -12.88 -2.07 -9.76
N GLY A 69 -12.00 -1.94 -8.77
CA GLY A 69 -10.87 -1.00 -8.78
C GLY A 69 -9.66 -1.58 -9.54
N ASP A 70 -8.81 -0.69 -10.05
CA ASP A 70 -7.55 -1.04 -10.70
C ASP A 70 -6.41 -1.04 -9.67
N ILE A 71 -5.83 -2.22 -9.44
CA ILE A 71 -4.79 -2.41 -8.43
C ILE A 71 -3.49 -1.69 -8.79
N TRP A 72 -3.09 -1.67 -10.07
CA TRP A 72 -1.85 -1.02 -10.48
C TRP A 72 -1.97 0.50 -10.38
N LYS A 73 -3.14 1.02 -10.75
CA LYS A 73 -3.46 2.42 -10.50
C LYS A 73 -3.46 2.73 -9.00
N ALA A 74 -4.02 1.86 -8.17
CA ALA A 74 -4.04 2.03 -6.72
C ALA A 74 -2.64 2.05 -6.09
N ILE A 75 -1.75 1.18 -6.57
CA ILE A 75 -0.33 1.18 -6.20
C ILE A 75 0.29 2.52 -6.58
N GLY A 76 0.19 2.93 -7.84
CA GLY A 76 0.72 4.21 -8.32
C GLY A 76 0.21 5.42 -7.53
N GLU A 77 -1.08 5.41 -7.13
CA GLU A 77 -1.68 6.46 -6.29
C GLU A 77 -1.25 6.42 -4.82
N GLY A 78 -0.73 5.29 -4.32
CA GLY A 78 -0.26 5.12 -2.95
C GLY A 78 1.27 5.21 -2.78
N LEU A 79 2.06 5.22 -3.86
CA LEU A 79 3.53 5.25 -3.76
C LEU A 79 4.07 6.51 -3.07
N ASP A 80 3.32 7.61 -3.06
CA ASP A 80 3.67 8.82 -2.29
C ASP A 80 3.57 8.58 -0.77
N ASP A 81 2.53 7.89 -0.30
CA ASP A 81 2.41 7.49 1.11
C ASP A 81 3.48 6.48 1.50
N VAL A 82 3.84 5.57 0.57
CA VAL A 82 4.95 4.62 0.77
C VAL A 82 6.26 5.38 0.94
N HIS A 83 6.52 6.38 0.10
CA HIS A 83 7.69 7.24 0.24
C HIS A 83 7.74 7.87 1.63
N ASP A 84 6.66 8.53 2.06
CA ASP A 84 6.64 9.26 3.33
C ASP A 84 6.79 8.33 4.52
N PHE A 85 6.18 7.16 4.47
CA PHE A 85 6.36 6.13 5.47
C PHE A 85 7.81 5.65 5.55
N VAL A 86 8.45 5.34 4.42
CA VAL A 86 9.84 4.86 4.41
C VAL A 86 10.82 5.94 4.87
N VAL A 87 10.57 7.22 4.55
CA VAL A 87 11.38 8.34 5.03
C VAL A 87 11.23 8.52 6.55
N ALA A 88 10.02 8.40 7.07
CA ALA A 88 9.75 8.50 8.50
C ALA A 88 10.22 7.27 9.31
N HIS A 89 10.24 6.10 8.67
CA HIS A 89 10.55 4.80 9.27
C HIS A 89 11.55 4.01 8.40
N PRO A 90 12.79 4.50 8.25
CA PRO A 90 13.79 3.88 7.37
C PRO A 90 14.10 2.43 7.77
N GLU A 91 13.97 2.08 9.05
CA GLU A 91 14.14 0.71 9.55
C GLU A 91 13.09 -0.28 9.00
N GLN A 92 11.97 0.22 8.45
CA GLN A 92 10.91 -0.60 7.88
C GLN A 92 11.05 -0.78 6.35
N ALA A 93 12.03 -0.13 5.71
CA ALA A 93 12.14 -0.08 4.26
C ALA A 93 12.26 -1.46 3.61
N GLU A 94 13.08 -2.36 4.17
CA GLU A 94 13.22 -3.74 3.69
C GLU A 94 11.89 -4.50 3.78
N ARG A 95 11.18 -4.38 4.91
CA ARG A 95 9.86 -5.02 5.11
C ARG A 95 8.85 -4.52 4.06
N VAL A 96 8.83 -3.22 3.80
CA VAL A 96 7.94 -2.61 2.81
C VAL A 96 8.28 -3.09 1.40
N ALA A 97 9.57 -3.12 1.03
CA ALA A 97 10.00 -3.63 -0.28
C ALA A 97 9.61 -5.11 -0.48
N GLN A 98 9.77 -5.94 0.55
CA GLN A 98 9.34 -7.35 0.53
C GLN A 98 7.83 -7.50 0.40
N ALA A 99 7.05 -6.66 1.11
CA ALA A 99 5.60 -6.68 1.01
C ALA A 99 5.09 -6.25 -0.37
N LEU A 100 5.72 -5.23 -0.97
CA LEU A 100 5.45 -4.80 -2.34
C LEU A 100 5.70 -5.93 -3.35
N ASP A 101 6.84 -6.62 -3.24
CA ASP A 101 7.21 -7.71 -4.14
C ASP A 101 6.33 -8.96 -3.98
N SER A 102 5.97 -9.29 -2.74
CA SER A 102 5.02 -10.37 -2.44
C SER A 102 3.65 -10.10 -3.08
N MET A 103 3.17 -8.85 -2.98
CA MET A 103 1.91 -8.44 -3.58
C MET A 103 2.00 -8.40 -5.11
N ALA A 104 3.07 -7.84 -5.68
CA ALA A 104 3.28 -7.83 -7.12
C ALA A 104 3.32 -9.25 -7.71
N SER A 105 3.93 -10.20 -6.99
CA SER A 105 3.97 -11.61 -7.39
C SER A 105 2.58 -12.24 -7.49
N TRP A 106 1.63 -11.84 -6.64
CA TRP A 106 0.24 -12.33 -6.69
C TRP A 106 -0.52 -11.80 -7.91
N TYR A 107 -0.11 -10.65 -8.46
CA TYR A 107 -0.71 -10.02 -9.65
C TYR A 107 0.18 -10.11 -10.90
N SER A 108 1.21 -10.97 -10.87
CA SER A 108 2.37 -10.93 -11.77
C SER A 108 2.08 -11.07 -13.27
N GLU A 109 1.00 -11.73 -13.69
CA GLU A 109 0.65 -11.87 -15.11
C GLU A 109 0.31 -10.54 -15.78
N GLU A 110 0.02 -9.49 -15.00
CA GLU A 110 -0.47 -8.20 -15.48
C GLU A 110 0.40 -7.01 -15.04
N MET A 111 1.59 -7.22 -14.46
CA MET A 111 2.41 -6.12 -13.93
C MET A 111 2.90 -5.16 -15.02
N PRO A 112 2.49 -3.87 -14.99
CA PRO A 112 3.03 -2.86 -15.90
C PRO A 112 4.53 -2.67 -15.70
N GLU A 113 5.24 -2.40 -16.81
CA GLU A 113 6.70 -2.25 -16.82
C GLU A 113 7.20 -1.17 -15.85
N GLU A 114 6.42 -0.10 -15.65
CA GLU A 114 6.73 0.98 -14.70
C GLU A 114 6.82 0.52 -13.23
N PHE A 115 6.27 -0.65 -12.88
CA PHE A 115 6.35 -1.24 -11.54
C PHE A 115 7.42 -2.32 -11.41
N SER A 116 8.20 -2.60 -12.46
CA SER A 116 9.30 -3.58 -12.44
C SER A 116 10.40 -3.26 -11.40
N PHE A 117 10.45 -2.02 -10.91
CA PHE A 117 11.37 -1.63 -9.83
C PHE A 117 11.12 -2.36 -8.51
N ILE A 118 9.90 -2.86 -8.28
CA ILE A 118 9.50 -3.50 -7.03
C ILE A 118 10.41 -4.69 -6.72
N SER A 119 10.52 -5.64 -7.66
CA SER A 119 11.37 -6.82 -7.48
C SER A 119 12.84 -6.46 -7.37
N ARG A 120 13.29 -5.43 -8.10
CA ARG A 120 14.68 -4.93 -8.02
C ARG A 120 15.06 -4.51 -6.60
N PHE A 121 14.20 -3.81 -5.87
CA PHE A 121 14.54 -3.34 -4.53
C PHE A 121 14.41 -4.42 -3.46
N CYS A 122 13.43 -5.34 -3.60
CA CYS A 122 13.35 -6.51 -2.75
C CYS A 122 14.67 -7.33 -2.80
N ASP A 123 15.13 -7.63 -4.02
CA ASP A 123 16.41 -8.31 -4.24
C ASP A 123 17.60 -7.49 -3.73
N ALA A 124 17.65 -6.18 -3.98
CA ALA A 124 18.76 -5.34 -3.54
C ALA A 124 18.88 -5.33 -2.00
N PHE A 125 17.77 -5.24 -1.26
CA PHE A 125 17.79 -5.33 0.20
C PHE A 125 18.25 -6.71 0.67
N TYR A 126 17.75 -7.78 0.07
CA TYR A 126 18.16 -9.15 0.38
C TYR A 126 19.68 -9.32 0.20
N LEU A 127 20.21 -8.90 -0.95
CA LEU A 127 21.63 -9.02 -1.28
C LEU A 127 22.52 -8.11 -0.43
N ALA A 128 22.06 -6.92 -0.07
CA ALA A 128 22.78 -6.01 0.82
C ALA A 128 22.89 -6.58 2.24
N ARG A 129 21.81 -7.17 2.76
CA ARG A 129 21.77 -7.83 4.07
C ARG A 129 22.78 -8.98 4.16
N ASP A 130 22.92 -9.74 3.08
CA ASP A 130 23.87 -10.86 2.99
C ASP A 130 25.31 -10.39 2.65
N GLY A 131 25.53 -9.07 2.51
CA GLY A 131 26.84 -8.48 2.21
C GLY A 131 27.32 -8.69 0.76
N ILE A 132 26.41 -9.05 -0.14
CA ILE A 132 26.70 -9.38 -1.54
C ILE A 132 26.62 -8.14 -2.44
N TYR A 133 25.70 -7.22 -2.16
CA TYR A 133 25.46 -6.03 -3.00
C TYR A 133 25.37 -4.74 -2.17
N GLY A 134 26.46 -3.97 -2.16
CA GLY A 134 26.50 -2.69 -1.45
C GLY A 134 26.23 -2.82 0.05
N GLY A 135 25.73 -1.73 0.65
CA GLY A 135 25.24 -1.72 2.03
C GLY A 135 23.78 -1.29 2.08
N THR A 136 23.05 -1.73 3.11
CA THR A 136 21.61 -1.45 3.28
C THR A 136 21.29 0.04 3.21
N ASP A 137 22.16 0.91 3.74
CA ASP A 137 21.98 2.37 3.69
C ASP A 137 21.98 2.92 2.26
N ALA A 138 22.80 2.36 1.37
CA ALA A 138 22.84 2.76 -0.03
C ALA A 138 21.58 2.31 -0.77
N VAL A 139 21.11 1.08 -0.51
CA VAL A 139 19.85 0.57 -1.07
C VAL A 139 18.65 1.39 -0.58
N LEU A 140 18.63 1.75 0.71
CA LEU A 140 17.62 2.64 1.28
C LEU A 140 17.59 4.00 0.59
N ALA A 141 18.74 4.64 0.42
CA ALA A 141 18.84 5.94 -0.26
C ALA A 141 18.34 5.85 -1.71
N ASP A 142 18.74 4.80 -2.44
CA ASP A 142 18.27 4.55 -3.80
C ASP A 142 16.76 4.28 -3.85
N PHE A 143 16.22 3.57 -2.86
CA PHE A 143 14.79 3.27 -2.77
C PHE A 143 13.96 4.53 -2.54
N ILE A 144 14.34 5.35 -1.56
CA ILE A 144 13.70 6.65 -1.30
C ILE A 144 13.80 7.54 -2.56
N SER A 145 14.98 7.63 -3.17
CA SER A 145 15.17 8.42 -4.39
C SER A 145 14.33 7.91 -5.59
N HIS A 146 14.01 6.63 -5.63
CA HIS A 146 13.12 6.09 -6.66
C HIS A 146 11.66 6.44 -6.36
N LEU A 147 11.22 6.21 -5.12
CA LEU A 147 9.86 6.53 -4.68
C LEU A 147 9.54 8.02 -4.80
N SER A 148 10.52 8.90 -4.64
CA SER A 148 10.32 10.36 -4.76
C SER A 148 9.87 10.80 -6.17
N ARG A 149 9.95 9.92 -7.18
CA ARG A 149 9.44 10.18 -8.54
C ARG A 149 7.92 10.14 -8.61
N TYR A 150 7.26 9.58 -7.59
CA TYR A 150 5.80 9.43 -7.50
C TYR A 150 5.15 10.48 -6.58
N LYS A 151 5.95 11.37 -5.98
CA LYS A 151 5.50 12.55 -5.23
C LYS A 151 4.58 13.42 -6.08
N LYS A 152 3.41 13.78 -5.55
CA LYS A 152 2.44 14.68 -6.20
C LYS A 152 2.51 16.10 -5.66
#